data_AF-A0A914QR13-F1
#
_entry.id   AF-A0A914QR13-F1
#
_cell.length_a   1.000
_cell.length_b   1.000
_cell.length_c   1.000
_cell.angle_alpha   90.00
_cell.angle_beta   90.00
_cell.angle_gamma   90.00
#
_symmetry.space_group_name_H-M   'P 1'
#
loop_
_entity.id
_entity.type
_entity.pdbx_description
1 polymer ?
#
loop_
_entity_poly.entity_id
_entity_poly.type
_entity_poly.pdbx_seq_one_letter_code
_entity_poly.pdbx_strand_id
1 'polypeptide(L)'
;MASQAFNGNTESNSKPNILTAHNCQQREEEVKKIFMDIVHADKCVDESCPLEKCLKCKKVLEHVRQCKKQQEFQCPICKRFVRILHFHAKPCAVEFCAVPFCHEFREIIAKKNEEALIQEFGNLSVKDFI
;
A
#
# COMPACT_ATOMS: atom_id res chain seq x y z
N MET A 1 51.23 17.51 -12.35
CA MET A 1 50.66 16.99 -11.10
C MET A 1 50.05 18.17 -10.34
N ALA A 2 48.82 18.00 -9.82
CA ALA A 2 47.97 18.96 -9.11
C ALA A 2 47.49 20.17 -9.97
N SER A 3 46.25 20.65 -9.95
CA SER A 3 45.26 20.74 -8.87
C SER A 3 43.82 20.84 -9.39
N GLN A 4 42.89 20.60 -8.48
CA GLN A 4 41.43 20.51 -8.59
C GLN A 4 40.73 21.86 -8.83
N ALA A 5 39.50 21.83 -9.38
CA ALA A 5 38.46 22.84 -9.10
C ALA A 5 37.05 22.22 -9.24
N PHE A 6 36.18 22.64 -8.33
CA PHE A 6 34.83 22.14 -8.02
C PHE A 6 33.74 23.03 -8.66
N ASN A 7 32.61 22.41 -9.01
CA ASN A 7 31.23 22.84 -9.30
C ASN A 7 30.89 24.29 -9.75
N GLY A 8 30.02 24.37 -10.77
CA GLY A 8 29.28 25.59 -11.13
C GLY A 8 28.10 25.27 -12.05
N ASN A 9 26.90 25.40 -11.48
CA ASN A 9 25.59 25.06 -12.02
C ASN A 9 25.15 26.10 -13.05
N THR A 10 24.40 25.71 -14.09
CA THR A 10 23.60 26.64 -14.89
C THR A 10 22.19 26.09 -15.10
N GLU A 11 21.29 26.53 -14.23
CA GLU A 11 19.85 26.62 -14.52
C GLU A 11 19.62 27.59 -15.68
N SER A 12 18.72 27.25 -16.61
CA SER A 12 17.71 28.16 -17.20
C SER A 12 16.97 27.44 -18.33
N ASN A 13 15.64 27.32 -18.25
CA ASN A 13 14.71 28.18 -19.01
C ASN A 13 13.29 27.56 -19.15
N SER A 14 12.36 28.14 -18.39
CA SER A 14 10.94 28.48 -18.69
C SER A 14 10.04 27.61 -19.61
N LYS A 15 9.03 26.98 -18.96
CA LYS A 15 7.56 26.90 -19.27
C LYS A 15 7.10 26.30 -20.63
N PRO A 16 6.12 25.37 -20.63
CA PRO A 16 4.75 25.63 -20.18
C PRO A 16 4.15 24.57 -19.22
N ASN A 17 2.97 24.87 -18.68
CA ASN A 17 2.27 24.18 -17.59
C ASN A 17 1.78 22.76 -17.96
N ILE A 18 2.67 21.76 -17.86
CA ILE A 18 2.40 20.30 -18.04
C ILE A 18 2.33 19.57 -16.67
N LEU A 19 2.45 20.32 -15.56
CA LEU A 19 2.62 19.74 -14.22
C LEU A 19 1.36 19.05 -13.69
N THR A 20 0.15 19.45 -14.08
CA THR A 20 -1.08 18.93 -13.45
C THR A 20 -1.45 17.51 -13.92
N ALA A 21 -1.23 17.17 -15.19
CA ALA A 21 -1.52 15.85 -15.74
C ALA A 21 -0.44 14.81 -15.40
N HIS A 22 0.83 15.22 -15.48
CA HIS A 22 1.98 14.38 -15.14
C HIS A 22 1.95 13.95 -13.66
N ASN A 23 1.59 14.86 -12.75
CA ASN A 23 1.42 14.53 -11.34
C ASN A 23 0.27 13.56 -11.08
N CYS A 24 -0.78 13.52 -11.91
CA CYS A 24 -1.88 12.57 -11.75
C CYS A 24 -1.46 11.15 -12.13
N GLN A 25 -0.79 11.01 -13.28
CA GLN A 25 -0.28 9.73 -13.77
C GLN A 25 0.80 9.15 -12.85
N GLN A 26 1.74 9.99 -12.39
CA GLN A 26 2.75 9.56 -11.42
C GLN A 26 2.14 9.06 -10.11
N ARG A 27 1.09 9.72 -9.59
CA ARG A 27 0.41 9.25 -8.37
C ARG A 27 -0.27 7.90 -8.58
N GLU A 28 -0.90 7.67 -9.73
CA GLU A 28 -1.51 6.37 -10.03
C GLU A 28 -0.47 5.26 -10.14
N GLU A 29 0.68 5.52 -10.77
CA GLU A 29 1.78 4.57 -10.85
C GLU A 29 2.34 4.23 -9.46
N GLU A 30 2.53 5.22 -8.60
CA GLU A 30 2.99 4.99 -7.23
C GLU A 30 1.99 4.13 -6.43
N VAL A 31 0.68 4.35 -6.61
CA VAL A 31 -0.35 3.52 -5.96
C VAL A 31 -0.33 2.09 -6.48
N LYS A 32 -0.15 1.88 -7.79
CA LYS A 32 0.03 0.53 -8.35
C LYS A 32 1.26 -0.17 -7.77
N LYS A 33 2.38 0.56 -7.63
CA LYS A 33 3.61 0.04 -7.01
C LYS A 33 3.40 -0.38 -5.56
N ILE A 34 2.59 0.34 -4.79
CA ILE A 34 2.26 -0.06 -3.40
C ILE A 34 1.65 -1.47 -3.37
N PHE A 35 0.71 -1.79 -4.26
CA PHE A 35 0.13 -3.14 -4.29
C PHE A 35 1.14 -4.19 -4.73
N MET A 36 2.00 -3.90 -5.71
CA MET A 36 3.09 -4.81 -6.10
C MET A 36 4.05 -5.09 -4.95
N ASP A 37 4.43 -4.04 -4.19
CA ASP A 37 5.29 -4.18 -3.01
C ASP A 37 4.61 -5.02 -1.92
N ILE A 38 3.29 -4.87 -1.72
CA ILE A 38 2.50 -5.67 -0.77
C ILE A 38 2.44 -7.15 -1.22
N VAL A 39 2.12 -7.41 -2.49
CA VAL A 39 2.06 -8.77 -3.05
C VAL A 39 3.41 -9.47 -2.94
N HIS A 40 4.50 -8.75 -3.22
CA HIS A 40 5.84 -9.27 -3.05
C HIS A 40 6.12 -9.58 -1.58
N ALA A 41 5.86 -8.63 -0.67
CA ALA A 41 6.11 -8.82 0.76
C ALA A 41 5.33 -10.00 1.36
N ASP A 42 4.12 -10.25 0.87
CA ASP A 42 3.29 -11.39 1.28
C ASP A 42 3.86 -12.74 0.85
N LYS A 43 4.44 -12.81 -0.35
CA LYS A 43 5.02 -14.05 -0.93
C LYS A 43 6.49 -14.26 -0.59
N CYS A 44 7.20 -13.19 -0.24
CA CYS A 44 8.62 -13.22 0.02
C CYS A 44 8.88 -13.92 1.36
N VAL A 45 9.64 -15.01 1.34
CA VAL A 45 10.00 -15.77 2.56
C VAL A 45 11.31 -15.26 3.17
N ASP A 46 12.15 -14.59 2.38
CA ASP A 46 13.46 -14.08 2.83
C ASP A 46 13.33 -12.99 3.89
N GLU A 47 13.78 -13.26 5.11
CA GLU A 47 13.80 -12.29 6.21
C GLU A 47 14.77 -11.13 5.95
N SER A 48 15.82 -11.39 5.16
CA SER A 48 16.85 -10.42 4.78
C SER A 48 16.70 -9.96 3.32
N CYS A 49 15.45 -9.78 2.85
CA CYS A 49 15.19 -9.26 1.51
C CYS A 49 15.92 -7.91 1.29
N PRO A 50 16.67 -7.73 0.19
CA PRO A 50 17.45 -6.50 -0.05
C PRO A 50 16.58 -5.27 -0.29
N LEU A 51 15.29 -5.45 -0.53
CA LEU A 51 14.34 -4.36 -0.74
C LEU A 51 13.80 -3.85 0.59
N GLU A 52 14.20 -2.63 0.99
CA GLU A 52 13.68 -1.99 2.22
C GLU A 52 12.15 -1.88 2.26
N LYS A 53 11.53 -1.67 1.09
CA LYS A 53 10.06 -1.61 0.97
C LYS A 53 9.42 -2.94 1.31
N CYS A 54 10.01 -4.06 0.88
CA CYS A 54 9.54 -5.40 1.22
C CYS A 54 9.53 -5.59 2.74
N LEU A 55 10.65 -5.29 3.41
CA LEU A 55 10.76 -5.39 4.86
C LEU A 55 9.72 -4.54 5.61
N LYS A 56 9.46 -3.32 5.13
CA LYS A 56 8.41 -2.44 5.68
C LYS A 56 7.00 -3.01 5.46
N CYS A 57 6.69 -3.49 4.26
CA CYS A 57 5.39 -4.09 3.97
C CYS A 57 5.17 -5.39 4.75
N LYS A 58 6.21 -6.23 4.93
CA LYS A 58 6.14 -7.43 5.78
C LYS A 58 5.71 -7.10 7.20
N LYS A 59 6.35 -6.11 7.83
CA LYS A 59 5.98 -5.64 9.17
C LYS A 59 4.54 -5.12 9.25
N VAL A 60 4.07 -4.42 8.21
CA VAL A 60 2.68 -3.95 8.15
C VAL A 60 1.71 -5.12 8.04
N LEU A 61 1.99 -6.12 7.18
CA LEU A 61 1.16 -7.30 7.02
C LEU A 61 1.10 -8.13 8.31
N GLU A 62 2.24 -8.36 8.96
CA GLU A 62 2.31 -9.02 10.26
C GLU A 62 1.52 -8.24 11.33
N HIS A 63 1.71 -6.93 11.40
CA HIS A 63 0.97 -6.08 12.31
C HIS A 63 -0.53 -6.20 12.10
N VAL A 64 -1.01 -6.09 10.86
CA VAL A 64 -2.45 -6.17 10.54
C VAL A 64 -3.03 -7.53 10.94
N ARG A 65 -2.27 -8.62 10.79
CA ARG A 65 -2.71 -9.96 11.24
C ARG A 65 -2.82 -10.09 12.75
N GLN A 66 -2.02 -9.35 13.52
CA GLN A 66 -1.93 -9.54 14.98
C GLN A 66 -2.51 -8.39 15.80
N CYS A 67 -2.84 -7.27 15.16
CA CYS A 67 -3.20 -6.03 15.86
C CYS A 67 -4.60 -6.10 16.46
N LYS A 68 -4.69 -6.32 17.77
CA LYS A 68 -5.97 -6.32 18.51
C LYS A 68 -6.70 -4.97 18.47
N LYS A 69 -5.95 -3.86 18.35
CA LYS A 69 -6.50 -2.49 18.27
C LYS A 69 -7.14 -2.17 16.91
N GLN A 70 -7.12 -3.12 15.96
CA GLN A 70 -7.79 -2.93 14.69
C GLN A 70 -9.32 -3.00 14.82
N GLN A 71 -9.85 -3.80 15.75
CA GLN A 71 -11.28 -3.94 16.03
C GLN A 71 -11.95 -2.62 16.40
N GLU A 72 -11.22 -1.76 17.08
CA GLU A 72 -11.71 -0.46 17.54
C GLU A 72 -11.26 0.69 16.64
N PHE A 73 -10.54 0.43 15.54
CA PHE A 73 -9.96 1.45 14.64
C PHE A 73 -9.07 2.48 15.30
N GLN A 74 -8.55 2.16 16.47
CA GLN A 74 -7.63 3.02 17.20
C GLN A 74 -6.20 2.90 16.65
N CYS A 75 -5.92 1.89 15.81
CA CYS A 75 -4.61 1.74 15.18
C CYS A 75 -4.48 2.55 13.87
N PRO A 76 -3.57 3.54 13.80
CA PRO A 76 -3.35 4.35 12.60
C PRO A 76 -2.74 3.54 11.43
N ILE A 77 -1.98 2.48 11.73
CA ILE A 77 -1.39 1.60 10.71
C ILE A 77 -2.50 0.81 10.02
N CYS A 78 -3.35 0.12 10.79
CA CYS A 78 -4.49 -0.63 10.25
C CYS A 78 -5.45 0.28 9.49
N LYS A 79 -5.75 1.48 10.02
CA LYS A 79 -6.61 2.46 9.35
C LYS A 79 -6.05 2.88 7.98
N ARG A 80 -4.73 3.09 7.88
CA ARG A 80 -4.09 3.40 6.59
C ARG A 80 -4.13 2.21 5.65
N PHE A 81 -3.86 1.01 6.14
CA PHE A 81 -3.88 -0.22 5.35
C PHE A 81 -5.27 -0.50 4.76
N VAL A 82 -6.33 -0.37 5.56
CA VAL A 82 -7.72 -0.51 5.11
C VAL A 82 -8.04 0.48 3.99
N ARG A 83 -7.58 1.74 4.06
CA ARG A 83 -7.79 2.72 2.96
C ARG A 83 -7.11 2.29 1.67
N ILE A 84 -5.87 1.80 1.77
CA ILE A 84 -5.12 1.28 0.62
C ILE A 84 -5.88 0.09 0.01
N LEU A 85 -6.30 -0.86 0.84
CA LEU A 85 -7.07 -2.02 0.38
C LEU A 85 -8.40 -1.65 -0.24
N HIS A 86 -9.15 -0.73 0.36
CA HIS A 86 -10.42 -0.25 -0.18
C HIS A 86 -10.26 0.38 -1.57
N PHE A 87 -9.21 1.19 -1.75
CA PHE A 87 -8.91 1.81 -3.05
C PHE A 87 -8.71 0.77 -4.16
N HIS A 88 -8.12 -0.38 -3.84
CA HIS A 88 -7.96 -1.48 -4.79
C HIS A 88 -9.20 -2.36 -4.91
N ALA A 89 -9.77 -2.81 -3.80
CA ALA A 89 -10.85 -3.78 -3.77
C ALA A 89 -12.15 -3.24 -4.40
N LYS A 90 -12.44 -1.94 -4.25
CA LYS A 90 -13.64 -1.31 -4.81
C LYS A 90 -13.77 -1.49 -6.33
N PRO A 91 -12.74 -1.23 -7.15
CA PRO A 91 -12.76 -1.54 -8.58
C PRO A 91 -12.31 -2.96 -8.95
N CYS A 92 -11.82 -3.78 -8.01
CA CYS A 92 -11.22 -5.08 -8.31
C CYS A 92 -12.27 -6.18 -8.51
N ALA A 93 -12.47 -6.60 -9.77
CA ALA A 93 -13.32 -7.73 -10.14
C ALA A 93 -12.55 -9.04 -10.40
N VAL A 94 -11.25 -9.10 -10.07
CA VAL A 94 -10.42 -10.29 -10.32
C VAL A 94 -10.77 -11.39 -9.30
N GLU A 95 -11.26 -12.53 -9.77
CA GLU A 95 -11.67 -13.67 -8.93
C GLU A 95 -10.54 -14.10 -7.97
N PHE A 96 -9.38 -14.44 -8.54
CA PHE A 96 -8.16 -14.82 -7.81
C PHE A 96 -7.17 -13.65 -7.73
N CYS A 97 -7.52 -12.60 -6.99
CA CYS A 97 -6.64 -11.45 -6.81
C CYS A 97 -5.40 -11.83 -5.97
N ALA A 98 -4.21 -11.49 -6.46
CA ALA A 98 -2.95 -11.77 -5.75
C ALA A 98 -2.69 -10.83 -4.56
N VAL A 99 -3.45 -9.73 -4.44
CA VAL A 99 -3.32 -8.78 -3.33
C VAL A 99 -3.91 -9.41 -2.07
N PRO A 100 -3.12 -9.57 -0.99
CA PRO A 100 -3.61 -10.17 0.25
C PRO A 100 -4.77 -9.35 0.82
N PHE A 101 -5.73 -10.04 1.44
CA PHE A 101 -6.97 -9.48 1.99
C PHE A 101 -7.95 -8.90 0.96
N CYS A 102 -7.62 -8.82 -0.34
CA CYS A 102 -8.50 -8.21 -1.33
C CYS A 102 -9.81 -8.99 -1.48
N HIS A 103 -9.76 -10.31 -1.44
CA HIS A 103 -10.93 -11.17 -1.61
C HIS A 103 -11.92 -10.96 -0.46
N GLU A 104 -11.43 -11.10 0.77
CA GLU A 104 -12.19 -10.91 2.00
C GLU A 104 -12.74 -9.48 2.08
N PHE A 105 -11.93 -8.48 1.73
CA PHE A 105 -12.35 -7.09 1.74
C PHE A 105 -13.45 -6.81 0.70
N ARG A 106 -13.37 -7.43 -0.49
CA ARG A 106 -14.41 -7.31 -1.52
C ARG A 106 -15.72 -7.92 -1.07
N GLU A 107 -15.71 -9.05 -0.36
CA GLU A 107 -16.93 -9.62 0.20
C GLU A 107 -17.57 -8.69 1.24
N ILE A 108 -16.76 -8.03 2.08
CA ILE A 108 -17.24 -7.04 3.04
C ILE A 108 -17.88 -5.84 2.30
N ILE A 109 -17.25 -5.35 1.22
CA ILE A 109 -17.82 -4.30 0.36
C ILE A 109 -19.14 -4.72 -0.26
N ALA A 110 -19.23 -5.95 -0.78
CA ALA A 110 -20.46 -6.45 -1.37
C ALA A 110 -21.60 -6.56 -0.34
N LYS A 111 -21.28 -6.83 0.93
CA LYS A 111 -22.25 -7.06 2.00
C LYS A 111 -22.67 -5.78 2.73
N LYS A 112 -21.92 -4.67 2.70
CA LYS A 112 -22.18 -3.47 3.55
C LYS A 112 -21.83 -2.12 2.90
N ASN A 113 -22.28 -1.03 3.53
CA ASN A 113 -21.93 0.36 3.19
C ASN A 113 -20.48 0.73 3.60
N GLU A 114 -19.90 1.77 2.98
CA GLU A 114 -18.47 2.18 3.09
C GLU A 114 -17.98 2.41 4.54
N GLU A 115 -18.85 2.91 5.43
CA GLU A 115 -18.52 3.16 6.84
C GLU A 115 -18.34 1.86 7.66
N ALA A 116 -19.07 0.80 7.29
CA ALA A 116 -19.01 -0.48 7.97
C ALA A 116 -17.79 -1.32 7.54
N LEU A 117 -17.16 -1.00 6.40
CA LEU A 117 -15.95 -1.70 5.91
C LEU A 117 -14.82 -1.64 6.91
N ILE A 118 -14.68 -0.47 7.52
CA ILE A 118 -13.72 -0.19 8.56
C ILE A 118 -14.04 -1.19 9.68
N GLN A 119 -15.23 -1.11 10.29
CA GLN A 119 -15.68 -1.96 11.39
C GLN A 119 -15.54 -3.48 11.19
N GLU A 120 -15.95 -3.99 10.05
CA GLU A 120 -15.90 -5.44 9.78
C GLU A 120 -14.51 -5.98 9.56
N PHE A 121 -13.59 -5.20 8.97
CA PHE A 121 -12.20 -5.63 8.84
C PHE A 121 -11.56 -5.83 10.20
N GLY A 122 -11.98 -5.04 11.18
CA GLY A 122 -11.59 -5.22 12.57
C GLY A 122 -12.01 -6.58 13.13
N ASN A 123 -13.23 -6.99 12.80
CA ASN A 123 -13.89 -8.19 13.29
C ASN A 123 -13.50 -9.48 12.55
N LEU A 124 -12.72 -9.41 11.47
CA LEU A 124 -12.07 -10.58 10.86
C LEU A 124 -11.09 -11.18 11.90
N SER A 125 -11.59 -12.14 12.66
CA SER A 125 -10.80 -12.92 13.61
C SER A 125 -9.79 -13.74 12.81
N VAL A 126 -8.51 -13.40 12.95
CA VAL A 126 -7.36 -14.10 12.31
C VAL A 126 -7.21 -15.56 12.79
N LYS A 127 -8.15 -16.06 13.62
CA LYS A 127 -8.20 -17.45 14.10
C LYS A 127 -8.82 -18.44 13.11
N ASP A 128 -9.46 -17.99 12.04
CA ASP A 128 -10.07 -18.90 11.05
C ASP A 128 -9.09 -19.31 9.93
N PHE A 129 -7.82 -18.92 10.01
CA PHE A 129 -6.77 -19.19 9.01
C PHE A 129 -5.44 -19.73 9.59
N ILE A 130 -5.45 -20.25 10.83
CA ILE A 130 -4.35 -21.07 11.40
C ILE A 130 -4.89 -22.44 11.77
#